data_AF-E1YBA5-F1
#
_entry.id   AF-E1YBA5-F1
#
_cell.length_a   1.000
_cell.length_b   1.000
_cell.length_c   1.000
_cell.angle_alpha   90.00
_cell.angle_beta   90.00
_cell.angle_gamma   90.00
#
_symmetry.space_group_name_H-M   'P 1'
#
loop_
_entity.id
_entity.type
_entity.pdbx_description
1 polymer ?
#
loop_
_entity_poly.entity_id
_entity_poly.type
_entity_poly.pdbx_seq_one_letter_code
_entity_poly.pdbx_strand_id
1 'polypeptide(L)'
;MYFLKLLIWSFRLKAYFITALLFQLIKNIRGRTKKIINALWGIGQMASTKFIAVFDQDINLQDSSTVVWKLLNNVDPRRDLIFSEGPLDALDHSAPFANFGGKMGIDATRKTREEGMGREWPDEIVMSEEVKEKVTKRWKEYGF
;
A
#
# COMPACT_ATOMS: atom_id res chain seq x y z
N MET A 1 -21.62 -6.96 9.07
CA MET A 1 -21.59 -6.07 7.90
C MET A 1 -20.26 -5.31 7.92
N TYR A 2 -19.20 -5.86 7.30
CA TYR A 2 -17.85 -5.30 7.41
C TYR A 2 -17.62 -4.26 6.31
N PHE A 3 -17.60 -2.98 6.71
CA PHE A 3 -17.38 -1.85 5.83
C PHE A 3 -16.01 -1.93 5.13
N LEU A 4 -16.04 -2.00 3.80
CA LEU A 4 -14.91 -1.69 2.95
C LEU A 4 -14.77 -0.17 2.91
N LYS A 5 -13.90 0.42 3.74
CA LYS A 5 -13.56 1.84 3.61
C LYS A 5 -12.56 1.98 2.47
N LEU A 6 -13.10 2.09 1.25
CA LEU A 6 -12.32 2.27 0.04
C LEU A 6 -11.82 3.73 0.01
N LEU A 7 -10.68 3.99 0.65
CA LEU A 7 -10.00 5.28 0.48
C LEU A 7 -9.15 5.18 -0.79
N ILE A 8 -9.73 5.53 -1.94
CA ILE A 8 -8.99 5.69 -3.19
C ILE A 8 -8.17 6.95 -3.06
N TRP A 9 -6.84 6.81 -2.97
CA TRP A 9 -5.94 7.94 -3.02
C TRP A 9 -5.07 7.86 -4.27
N SER A 10 -5.21 8.88 -5.13
CA SER A 10 -4.36 9.09 -6.30
C SER A 10 -3.18 9.97 -5.86
N PHE A 11 -1.96 9.48 -6.09
CA PHE A 11 -0.73 10.22 -5.82
C PHE A 11 -0.72 11.50 -6.67
N ARG A 12 -0.87 12.68 -6.05
CA ARG A 12 -0.69 13.97 -6.75
C ARG A 12 0.80 14.30 -6.87
N LEU A 13 1.54 13.50 -7.63
CA LEU A 13 2.71 14.01 -8.34
C LEU A 13 2.25 14.41 -9.75
N LYS A 14 2.79 15.54 -10.21
CA LYS A 14 2.36 16.25 -11.42
C LYS A 14 2.26 15.33 -12.64
N ALA A 15 1.10 15.42 -13.31
CA ALA A 15 0.75 14.82 -14.60
C ALA A 15 0.72 13.28 -14.62
N TYR A 16 -0.08 12.73 -15.53
CA TYR A 16 -0.35 11.30 -15.77
C TYR A 16 -1.45 10.68 -14.91
N PHE A 17 -2.51 10.26 -15.61
CA PHE A 17 -3.65 9.52 -15.09
C PHE A 17 -3.21 8.25 -14.33
N ILE A 18 -4.07 7.78 -13.42
CA ILE A 18 -3.80 6.84 -12.30
C ILE A 18 -2.94 5.62 -12.69
N THR A 19 -1.62 5.76 -12.66
CA THR A 19 -0.69 4.63 -12.84
C THR A 19 -0.70 3.72 -11.61
N ALA A 20 -0.89 4.28 -10.42
CA ALA A 20 -0.86 3.57 -9.16
C ALA A 20 -2.06 3.92 -8.26
N LEU A 21 -2.65 2.89 -7.65
CA LEU A 21 -3.68 2.99 -6.62
C LEU A 21 -3.12 2.49 -5.29
N LEU A 22 -3.14 3.36 -4.28
CA LEU A 22 -2.89 2.98 -2.89
C LEU A 22 -4.22 2.99 -2.15
N PHE A 23 -4.51 1.92 -1.39
CA PHE A 23 -5.68 1.92 -0.51
C PHE A 23 -5.44 1.10 0.75
N GLN A 24 -6.29 1.32 1.73
CA GLN A 24 -6.25 0.67 3.02
C GLN A 24 -7.38 -0.35 3.16
N LEU A 25 -7.15 -1.41 3.95
CA LEU A 25 -8.21 -2.33 4.37
C LEU A 25 -8.01 -2.85 5.78
N ILE A 26 -9.09 -3.41 6.33
CA ILE A 26 -9.04 -4.22 7.55
C ILE A 26 -8.93 -5.69 7.14
N LYS A 27 -7.82 -6.33 7.52
CA LYS A 27 -7.53 -7.71 7.10
C LYS A 27 -8.05 -8.70 8.14
N ASN A 28 -9.07 -9.47 7.76
CA ASN A 28 -9.74 -10.43 8.64
C ASN A 28 -9.60 -11.87 8.17
N ILE A 29 -9.16 -12.09 6.93
CA ILE A 29 -9.13 -13.40 6.28
C ILE A 29 -7.93 -13.45 5.34
N ARG A 30 -7.23 -14.59 5.31
CA ARG A 30 -6.17 -14.87 4.32
C ARG A 30 -6.64 -14.62 2.88
N GLY A 31 -5.79 -13.97 2.09
CA GLY A 31 -6.04 -13.77 0.66
C GLY A 31 -7.11 -12.72 0.33
N ARG A 32 -7.70 -12.04 1.33
CA ARG A 32 -8.64 -10.92 1.13
C ARG A 32 -8.03 -9.83 0.23
N THR A 33 -6.77 -9.49 0.46
CA THR A 33 -6.03 -8.51 -0.34
C THR A 33 -5.97 -8.91 -1.80
N LYS A 34 -5.55 -10.16 -2.07
CA LYS A 34 -5.45 -10.70 -3.44
C LYS A 34 -6.81 -10.73 -4.14
N LYS A 35 -7.88 -11.08 -3.42
CA LYS A 35 -9.26 -11.05 -3.94
C LYS A 35 -9.67 -9.63 -4.37
N ILE A 36 -9.39 -8.62 -3.55
CA ILE A 36 -9.76 -7.23 -3.84
C ILE A 36 -8.95 -6.69 -5.02
N ILE A 37 -7.64 -6.96 -5.09
CA ILE A 37 -6.79 -6.54 -6.22
C ILE A 37 -7.36 -7.07 -7.54
N ASN A 38 -7.67 -8.37 -7.61
CA ASN A 38 -8.26 -8.96 -8.82
C ASN A 38 -9.64 -8.39 -9.14
N ALA A 39 -10.47 -8.13 -8.12
CA ALA A 39 -11.78 -7.50 -8.33
C ALA A 39 -11.66 -6.07 -8.88
N LEU A 40 -10.68 -5.28 -8.40
CA LEU A 40 -10.43 -3.92 -8.87
C LEU A 40 -10.03 -3.91 -10.35
N TRP A 41 -9.15 -4.83 -10.78
CA TRP A 41 -8.82 -4.96 -12.20
C TRP A 41 -9.99 -5.42 -13.08
N GLY A 42 -11.05 -5.97 -12.49
CA GLY A 42 -12.25 -6.38 -13.21
C GLY A 42 -13.30 -5.27 -13.41
N ILE A 43 -13.13 -4.07 -12.84
CA ILE A 43 -14.20 -3.06 -12.80
C ILE A 43 -13.82 -1.69 -13.39
N GLY A 44 -14.60 -1.25 -14.37
CA GLY A 44 -14.63 0.14 -14.87
C GLY A 44 -13.24 0.74 -15.15
N GLN A 45 -13.01 1.94 -14.64
CA GLN A 45 -11.75 2.67 -14.81
C GLN A 45 -10.59 2.08 -14.00
N MET A 46 -10.84 1.18 -13.03
CA MET A 46 -9.76 0.52 -12.30
C MET A 46 -9.09 -0.60 -13.12
N ALA A 47 -9.74 -1.03 -14.20
CA ALA A 47 -9.16 -1.98 -15.15
C ALA A 47 -7.89 -1.44 -15.80
N SER A 48 -7.70 -0.12 -15.96
CA SER A 48 -6.49 0.48 -16.53
C SER A 48 -5.36 0.71 -15.51
N THR A 49 -5.64 0.58 -14.21
CA THR A 49 -4.63 0.78 -13.15
C THR A 49 -3.50 -0.24 -13.26
N LYS A 50 -2.25 0.24 -13.29
CA LYS A 50 -1.04 -0.58 -13.47
C LYS A 50 -0.54 -1.17 -12.16
N PHE A 51 -0.45 -0.34 -11.12
CA PHE A 51 0.00 -0.75 -9.79
C PHE A 51 -1.12 -0.61 -8.77
N ILE A 52 -1.35 -1.65 -7.97
CA ILE A 52 -2.26 -1.59 -6.81
C ILE A 52 -1.49 -2.02 -5.59
N ALA A 53 -1.34 -1.15 -4.59
CA ALA A 53 -0.73 -1.50 -3.32
C ALA A 53 -1.73 -1.31 -2.16
N VAL A 54 -1.72 -2.29 -1.26
CA VAL A 54 -2.72 -2.41 -0.20
C VAL A 54 -2.06 -2.38 1.16
N PHE A 55 -2.54 -1.49 2.02
CA PHE A 55 -1.99 -1.25 3.36
C PHE A 55 -3.02 -1.54 4.45
N ASP A 56 -2.57 -1.67 5.69
CA ASP A 56 -3.47 -1.69 6.85
C ASP A 56 -4.16 -0.33 7.06
N GLN A 57 -5.32 -0.35 7.72
CA GLN A 57 -6.18 0.83 7.95
C GLN A 57 -5.53 1.95 8.79
N ASP A 58 -4.58 1.61 9.64
CA ASP A 58 -3.87 2.53 10.52
C ASP A 58 -2.69 3.25 9.81
N ILE A 59 -2.39 2.91 8.56
CA ILE A 59 -1.25 3.48 7.84
C ILE A 59 -1.63 4.78 7.12
N ASN A 60 -1.00 5.91 7.48
CA ASN A 60 -1.20 7.17 6.77
C ASN A 60 -0.60 7.13 5.35
N LEU A 61 -1.44 7.03 4.32
CA LEU A 61 -1.01 6.99 2.91
C LEU A 61 -0.53 8.33 2.36
N GLN A 62 -0.74 9.44 3.09
CA GLN A 62 -0.22 10.76 2.68
C GLN A 62 1.24 10.95 3.07
N ASP A 63 1.74 10.18 4.03
CA ASP A 63 3.15 10.18 4.39
C ASP A 63 3.89 9.16 3.52
N SER A 64 4.56 9.67 2.49
CA SER A 64 5.35 8.84 1.57
C SER A 64 6.45 8.06 2.28
N SER A 65 7.01 8.60 3.36
CA SER A 65 8.06 7.91 4.14
C SER A 65 7.49 6.68 4.83
N THR A 66 6.33 6.84 5.48
CA THR A 66 5.59 5.73 6.09
C THR A 66 5.15 4.70 5.05
N VAL A 67 4.64 5.13 3.89
CA VAL A 67 4.22 4.23 2.80
C VAL A 67 5.38 3.37 2.31
N VAL A 68 6.53 3.99 1.99
CA VAL A 68 7.72 3.27 1.51
C VAL A 68 8.25 2.34 2.59
N TRP A 69 8.32 2.81 3.84
CA TRP A 69 8.74 1.99 4.97
C TRP A 69 7.88 0.73 5.13
N LYS A 70 6.55 0.88 5.14
CA LYS A 70 5.62 -0.25 5.27
C LYS A 70 5.68 -1.18 4.08
N LEU A 71 5.78 -0.64 2.87
CA LEU A 71 5.90 -1.46 1.66
C LEU A 71 7.17 -2.32 1.71
N LEU A 72 8.32 -1.76 2.07
CA LEU A 72 9.59 -2.49 2.10
C LEU A 72 9.72 -3.47 3.28
N ASN A 73 9.04 -3.22 4.40
CA ASN A 73 9.12 -4.10 5.58
C ASN A 73 8.08 -5.21 5.59
N ASN A 74 6.90 -4.98 4.99
CA ASN A 74 5.79 -5.93 5.09
C ASN A 74 5.71 -6.92 3.92
N VAL A 75 6.41 -6.64 2.81
CA VAL A 75 6.30 -7.39 1.55
C VAL A 75 7.43 -8.40 1.42
N ASP A 76 7.07 -9.67 1.33
CA ASP A 76 7.93 -10.70 0.74
C ASP A 76 7.61 -10.80 -0.77
N PRO A 77 8.59 -10.57 -1.67
CA PRO A 77 8.32 -10.51 -3.11
C PRO A 77 7.66 -11.76 -3.69
N ARG A 78 7.96 -12.94 -3.15
CA ARG A 78 7.43 -14.22 -3.65
C ARG A 78 5.99 -14.45 -3.18
N ARG A 79 5.68 -14.07 -1.94
CA ARG A 79 4.37 -14.30 -1.32
C ARG A 79 3.36 -13.21 -1.67
N ASP A 80 3.80 -11.96 -1.74
CA ASP A 80 2.93 -10.79 -1.61
C ASP A 80 2.75 -9.98 -2.90
N LEU A 81 3.51 -10.31 -3.94
CA LEU A 81 3.31 -9.75 -5.29
C LEU A 81 2.35 -10.62 -6.10
N ILE A 82 1.49 -9.94 -6.87
CA ILE A 82 0.59 -10.54 -7.84
C ILE A 82 0.90 -9.89 -9.17
N PHE A 83 1.24 -10.70 -10.15
CA PHE A 83 1.44 -10.24 -11.52
C PHE A 83 0.21 -10.62 -12.35
N SER A 84 -0.19 -9.71 -13.22
CA SER A 84 -1.24 -9.93 -14.21
C SER A 84 -0.94 -9.13 -15.46
N GLU A 85 -1.73 -9.32 -16.50
CA GLU A 85 -1.71 -8.53 -17.73
C GLU A 85 -3.12 -8.04 -18.02
N GLY A 86 -3.26 -6.94 -18.74
CA GLY A 86 -4.57 -6.42 -19.10
C GLY A 86 -4.54 -5.04 -19.72
N PRO A 87 -5.72 -4.42 -19.88
CA PRO A 87 -5.82 -3.10 -20.48
C PRO A 87 -5.08 -2.05 -19.64
N LEU A 88 -4.37 -1.14 -20.29
CA LEU A 88 -3.71 0.01 -19.68
C LEU A 88 -4.23 1.30 -20.30
N ASP A 89 -3.89 2.44 -19.69
CA ASP A 89 -4.23 3.75 -20.25
C ASP A 89 -3.54 3.97 -21.61
N ALA A 90 -4.23 4.62 -22.54
CA ALA A 90 -3.70 4.91 -23.87
C ALA A 90 -2.49 5.84 -23.87
N LEU A 91 -2.31 6.60 -22.79
CA LEU A 91 -1.20 7.52 -22.59
C LEU A 91 -0.08 6.91 -21.73
N ASP A 92 -0.17 5.62 -21.36
CA ASP A 92 0.91 4.93 -20.66
C ASP A 92 2.08 4.62 -21.61
N HIS A 93 3.04 5.55 -21.68
CA HIS A 93 4.29 5.41 -22.44
C HIS A 93 5.19 4.27 -21.94
N SER A 94 4.95 3.74 -20.74
CA SER A 94 5.70 2.62 -20.17
C SER A 94 5.03 1.26 -20.44
N ALA A 95 3.94 1.24 -21.22
CA ALA A 95 3.32 0.02 -21.70
C ALA A 95 4.11 -0.57 -22.89
N PRO A 96 4.31 -1.90 -22.95
CA PRO A 96 4.98 -2.54 -24.09
C PRO A 96 4.11 -2.51 -25.36
N PHE A 97 2.79 -2.43 -25.22
CA PHE A 97 1.83 -2.34 -26.31
C PHE A 97 0.82 -1.22 -26.03
N ALA A 98 0.25 -0.63 -27.09
CA ALA A 98 -0.80 0.37 -26.94
C ALA A 98 -2.00 -0.23 -26.17
N ASN A 99 -2.42 0.47 -25.11
CA ASN A 99 -3.54 0.08 -24.23
C ASN A 99 -3.40 -1.29 -23.55
N PHE A 100 -2.23 -1.93 -23.51
CA PHE A 100 -2.08 -3.26 -22.93
C PHE A 100 -0.69 -3.49 -22.33
N GLY A 101 -0.63 -4.15 -21.17
CA GLY A 101 0.64 -4.55 -20.58
C GLY A 101 0.51 -5.17 -19.20
N GLY A 102 1.67 -5.26 -18.54
CA GLY A 102 1.79 -5.85 -17.21
C GLY A 102 1.17 -4.97 -16.12
N LYS A 103 0.64 -5.65 -15.11
CA LYS A 103 0.03 -5.09 -13.90
C LYS A 103 0.64 -5.78 -12.68
N MET A 104 0.78 -5.02 -11.60
CA MET A 104 1.32 -5.53 -10.34
C MET A 104 0.43 -5.14 -9.16
N GLY A 105 0.03 -6.15 -8.41
CA GLY A 105 -0.62 -6.03 -7.11
C GLY A 105 0.38 -6.28 -6.00
N ILE A 106 0.33 -5.48 -4.93
CA ILE A 106 1.23 -5.54 -3.78
C ILE A 106 0.39 -5.63 -2.52
N ASP A 107 0.48 -6.77 -1.82
CA ASP A 107 -0.05 -6.91 -0.47
C ASP A 107 0.99 -6.38 0.54
N ALA A 108 0.90 -5.09 0.90
CA ALA A 108 1.77 -4.45 1.89
C ALA A 108 1.19 -4.48 3.32
N THR A 109 0.15 -5.28 3.57
CA THR A 109 -0.42 -5.37 4.91
C THR A 109 0.48 -6.18 5.85
N ARG A 110 0.27 -6.07 7.14
CA ARG A 110 0.76 -7.04 8.12
C ARG A 110 0.22 -8.44 7.77
N LYS A 111 1.04 -9.47 8.00
CA LYS A 111 0.71 -10.85 7.64
C LYS A 111 0.35 -11.67 8.85
N THR A 112 -0.63 -12.54 8.67
CA THR A 112 -1.13 -13.41 9.74
C THR A 112 -0.44 -14.78 9.72
N ARG A 113 -0.67 -15.59 10.76
CA ARG A 113 -0.19 -16.99 10.79
C ARG A 113 -0.72 -17.82 9.62
N GLU A 114 -1.96 -17.59 9.21
CA GLU A 114 -2.58 -18.28 8.07
C GLU A 114 -1.88 -17.96 6.74
N GLU A 115 -1.20 -16.82 6.66
CA GLU A 115 -0.43 -16.36 5.50
C GLU A 115 1.02 -16.86 5.50
N GLY A 116 1.35 -17.78 6.41
CA GLY A 116 2.67 -18.42 6.49
C GLY A 116 3.66 -17.68 7.40
N MET A 117 3.19 -16.74 8.24
CA MET A 117 4.05 -16.15 9.28
C MET A 117 4.11 -17.07 10.49
N GLY A 118 5.30 -17.60 10.78
CA GLY A 118 5.54 -18.43 11.98
C GLY A 118 5.52 -17.66 13.31
N ARG A 119 5.44 -16.32 13.27
CA ARG A 119 5.41 -15.44 14.43
C ARG A 119 4.31 -14.40 14.33
N GLU A 120 4.00 -13.75 15.45
CA GLU A 120 3.16 -12.55 15.44
C GLU A 120 3.88 -11.40 14.76
N TRP A 121 3.09 -10.52 14.14
CA TRP A 121 3.64 -9.34 13.51
C TRP A 121 4.17 -8.39 14.60
N PRO A 122 5.42 -7.91 14.51
CA PRO A 122 5.99 -7.06 15.55
C PRO A 122 5.28 -5.70 15.60
N ASP A 123 5.15 -5.17 16.81
CA ASP A 123 4.72 -3.80 17.03
C ASP A 123 5.76 -2.80 16.51
N GLU A 124 5.29 -1.59 16.21
CA GLU A 124 6.17 -0.50 15.83
C GLU A 124 6.96 0.02 17.03
N ILE A 125 8.22 0.37 16.81
CA ILE A 125 9.04 1.01 17.84
C ILE A 125 8.55 2.44 17.98
N VAL A 126 7.96 2.74 19.14
CA VAL A 126 7.51 4.08 19.52
C VAL A 126 8.36 4.61 20.67
N MET A 127 8.72 5.89 20.61
CA MET A 127 9.34 6.56 21.77
C MET A 127 8.30 6.75 22.87
N SER A 128 8.71 6.59 24.13
CA SER A 128 7.83 6.89 25.28
C SER A 128 7.48 8.37 25.34
N GLU A 129 6.28 8.68 25.85
CA GLU A 129 5.81 10.07 25.98
C GLU A 129 6.72 10.90 26.90
N GLU A 130 7.24 10.30 27.97
CA GLU A 130 8.22 10.95 28.86
C GLU A 130 9.46 11.43 28.09
N VAL A 131 10.00 10.58 27.20
CA VAL A 131 11.18 10.93 26.40
C VAL A 131 10.83 12.01 25.37
N LYS A 132 9.68 11.90 24.70
CA LYS A 132 9.22 12.92 23.75
C LYS A 132 9.08 14.28 24.42
N GLU A 133 8.45 14.34 25.59
CA GLU A 133 8.30 15.58 26.36
C GLU A 133 9.64 16.15 26.79
N LYS A 134 10.54 15.30 27.30
CA LYS A 134 11.88 15.71 27.73
C LYS A 134 12.68 16.32 26.57
N VAL A 135 12.65 15.69 25.40
CA VAL A 135 13.33 16.18 24.20
C VAL A 135 12.68 17.48 23.71
N THR A 136 11.35 17.55 23.69
CA THR A 136 10.61 18.73 23.24
C THR A 136 10.87 19.95 24.13
N LYS A 137 10.88 19.79 25.46
CA LYS A 137 11.17 20.88 26.41
C LYS A 137 12.58 21.45 26.23
N ARG A 138 13.55 20.59 25.89
CA ARG A 138 14.96 20.95 25.74
C ARG A 138 15.36 21.25 24.30
N TRP A 139 14.41 21.31 23.36
CA TRP A 139 14.70 21.44 21.92
C TRP A 139 15.62 22.64 21.61
N LYS A 140 15.33 23.79 22.24
CA LYS A 140 16.12 25.01 22.11
C LYS A 140 17.55 24.88 22.66
N GLU A 141 17.77 24.04 23.67
CA GLU A 141 19.12 23.80 24.24
C GLU A 141 20.02 23.07 23.22
N TYR A 142 19.44 22.36 22.26
CA TYR A 142 20.16 21.61 21.23
C TYR A 142 20.51 22.45 19.99
N GLY A 143 20.14 23.73 19.97
CA GLY A 143 20.44 24.65 18.87
C GLY A 143 19.49 24.56 17.68
N PHE A 144 18.27 24.02 17.87
CA PHE A 144 17.20 23.97 16.88
C PHE A 144 15.95 24.74 17.33
#